data_AF-A0A2W4XKX0-F1
#
_entry.id   AF-A0A2W4XKX0-F1
#
_cell.length_a   1.000
_cell.length_b   1.000
_cell.length_c   1.000
_cell.angle_alpha   90.00
_cell.angle_beta   90.00
_cell.angle_gamma   90.00
#
_symmetry.space_group_name_H-M   'P 1'
#
loop_
_entity.id
_entity.type
_entity.pdbx_description
1 polymer ?
#
loop_
_entity_poly.entity_id
_entity_poly.type
_entity_poly.pdbx_seq_one_letter_code
_entity_poly.pdbx_strand_id
1 'polypeptide(L)'
;MKKLRIYCTESERETIKQSAKAEGLTVSSYLLRKTKNDLYERAMLVELVMLMIQLIEAQVVGEEVKDDLREIAQSVMDGEAISEARERISEVCRLADQSDQRR
;
A
#
# COMPACT_ATOMS: atom_id res chain seq x y z
N MET A 1 25.66 14.32 -9.92
CA MET A 1 24.80 13.14 -9.65
C MET A 1 25.01 12.70 -8.21
N LYS A 2 23.96 12.63 -7.37
CA LYS A 2 24.04 12.05 -6.02
C LYS A 2 24.19 10.52 -6.15
N LYS A 3 25.17 9.93 -5.47
CA LYS A 3 25.37 8.46 -5.44
C LYS A 3 24.37 7.84 -4.47
N LEU A 4 23.53 6.92 -4.94
CA LEU A 4 22.63 6.14 -4.09
C LEU A 4 23.47 5.03 -3.41
N ARG A 5 23.45 4.95 -2.07
CA ARG A 5 24.02 3.81 -1.35
C ARG A 5 22.95 2.74 -1.22
N ILE A 6 23.20 1.56 -1.78
CA ILE A 6 22.27 0.42 -1.75
C ILE A 6 22.86 -0.62 -0.81
N TYR A 7 22.20 -0.84 0.33
CA TYR A 7 22.53 -1.89 1.27
C TYR A 7 21.68 -3.11 0.92
N CYS A 8 22.31 -4.14 0.38
CA CYS A 8 21.67 -5.38 -0.05
C CYS A 8 22.72 -6.50 -0.03
N THR A 9 22.25 -7.73 0.09
CA THR A 9 23.04 -8.94 -0.11
C THR A 9 23.44 -9.09 -1.58
N GLU A 10 24.40 -9.97 -1.86
CA GLU A 10 24.85 -10.21 -3.25
C GLU A 10 23.75 -10.80 -4.13
N SER A 11 22.93 -11.71 -3.59
CA SER A 11 21.78 -12.29 -4.31
C SER A 11 20.75 -11.24 -4.66
N GLU A 12 20.34 -10.39 -3.71
CA GLU A 12 19.41 -9.28 -3.94
C GLU A 12 19.95 -8.29 -4.97
N ARG A 13 21.25 -7.97 -4.88
CA ARG A 13 21.90 -7.08 -5.85
C ARG A 13 21.81 -7.64 -7.26
N GLU A 14 22.01 -8.95 -7.43
CA GLU A 14 21.96 -9.59 -8.74
C GLU A 14 20.54 -9.63 -9.30
N THR A 15 19.55 -9.94 -8.45
CA THR A 15 18.13 -9.84 -8.80
C THR A 15 17.78 -8.41 -9.26
N ILE A 16 18.18 -7.39 -8.52
CA ILE A 16 17.93 -5.97 -8.89
C ILE A 16 18.56 -5.63 -10.25
N LYS A 17 19.79 -6.08 -10.52
CA LYS A 17 20.43 -5.86 -11.82
C LYS A 17 19.69 -6.55 -12.96
N GLN A 18 19.26 -7.79 -12.75
CA GLN A 18 18.51 -8.56 -13.75
C GLN A 18 17.18 -7.88 -14.06
N SER A 19 16.43 -7.47 -13.04
CA SER A 19 15.18 -6.72 -13.21
C SER A 19 15.40 -5.38 -13.92
N ALA A 20 16.42 -4.62 -13.52
CA ALA A 20 16.75 -3.35 -14.18
C ALA A 20 17.08 -3.57 -15.66
N LYS A 21 17.87 -4.60 -15.98
CA LYS A 21 18.22 -4.97 -17.36
C LYS A 21 17.00 -5.40 -18.17
N ALA A 22 16.10 -6.21 -17.59
CA ALA A 22 14.86 -6.64 -18.24
C ALA A 22 13.95 -5.46 -18.59
N GLU A 23 13.94 -4.41 -17.76
CA GLU A 23 13.21 -3.17 -18.01
C GLU A 23 13.99 -2.14 -18.87
N GLY A 24 15.20 -2.48 -19.34
CA GLY A 24 16.03 -1.58 -20.15
C GLY A 24 16.59 -0.37 -19.40
N LEU A 25 16.72 -0.46 -18.06
CA LEU A 25 17.11 0.63 -17.18
C LEU A 25 18.48 0.39 -16.53
N THR A 26 19.13 1.48 -16.10
CA THR A 26 20.23 1.38 -15.13
C THR A 26 19.67 1.03 -13.75
N VAL A 27 20.46 0.38 -12.89
CA VAL A 27 20.05 0.03 -11.51
C VAL A 27 19.56 1.27 -10.74
N SER A 28 20.27 2.40 -10.83
CA SER A 28 19.86 3.63 -10.15
C SER A 28 18.53 4.18 -10.69
N SER A 29 18.34 4.17 -12.01
CA SER A 29 17.08 4.60 -12.63
C SER A 29 15.92 3.66 -12.27
N TYR A 30 16.17 2.35 -12.25
CA TYR A 30 15.22 1.32 -11.85
C TYR A 30 14.75 1.53 -10.41
N LEU A 31 15.69 1.66 -9.47
CA LEU A 31 15.35 1.87 -8.06
C LEU A 31 14.61 3.19 -7.83
N LEU A 32 15.06 4.29 -8.45
CA LEU A 32 14.34 5.57 -8.36
C LEU A 32 12.92 5.47 -8.90
N ARG A 33 12.71 4.73 -9.99
CA ARG A 33 11.38 4.50 -10.55
C ARG A 33 10.53 3.65 -9.60
N LYS A 34 11.07 2.56 -9.07
CA LYS A 34 10.36 1.68 -8.14
C LYS A 34 9.96 2.41 -6.86
N THR A 35 10.86 3.18 -6.25
CA THR A 35 10.54 3.97 -5.05
C THR A 35 9.47 5.02 -5.32
N LYS A 36 9.51 5.69 -6.48
CA LYS A 36 8.44 6.64 -6.86
C LYS A 36 7.11 5.93 -7.04
N ASN A 37 7.08 4.82 -7.77
CA ASN A 37 5.86 4.06 -8.00
C ASN A 37 5.28 3.54 -6.69
N ASP A 38 6.11 2.99 -5.80
CA ASP A 38 5.70 2.51 -4.48
C ASP A 38 5.06 3.64 -3.65
N LEU A 39 5.68 4.83 -3.60
CA LEU A 39 5.08 6.00 -2.94
C LEU A 39 3.73 6.40 -3.55
N TYR A 40 3.61 6.40 -4.88
CA TYR A 40 2.35 6.74 -5.56
C TYR A 40 1.25 5.71 -5.29
N GLU A 41 1.58 4.42 -5.35
CA GLU A 41 0.62 3.34 -5.11
C GLU A 41 0.14 3.33 -3.65
N ARG A 42 1.04 3.58 -2.69
CA ARG A 42 0.69 3.75 -1.27
C ARG A 42 -0.23 4.94 -1.05
N ALA A 43 0.13 6.10 -1.59
CA ALA A 43 -0.67 7.31 -1.46
C ALA A 43 -2.07 7.14 -2.06
N MET A 44 -2.16 6.50 -3.23
CA MET A 44 -3.43 6.21 -3.89
C MET A 44 -4.32 5.28 -3.06
N LEU A 45 -3.74 4.22 -2.45
CA LEU A 45 -4.50 3.31 -1.60
C LEU A 45 -5.02 4.03 -0.34
N VAL A 46 -4.18 4.85 0.29
CA VAL A 46 -4.55 5.65 1.46
C VAL A 46 -5.67 6.62 1.12
N GLU A 47 -5.58 7.33 -0.01
CA GLU A 47 -6.62 8.25 -0.47
C GLU A 47 -7.94 7.52 -0.72
N LEU A 48 -7.90 6.33 -1.34
CA LEU A 48 -9.08 5.49 -1.51
C LEU A 48 -9.71 5.11 -0.16
N VAL A 49 -8.90 4.69 0.81
CA VAL A 49 -9.40 4.35 2.16
C VAL A 49 -10.02 5.55 2.86
N MET A 50 -9.43 6.74 2.73
CA MET A 50 -10.02 7.97 3.29
C MET A 50 -11.38 8.29 2.64
N LEU A 51 -11.52 8.12 1.33
CA LEU A 51 -12.81 8.26 0.64
C LEU A 51 -13.83 7.23 1.13
N MET A 52 -13.42 5.99 1.36
CA MET A 52 -14.30 4.95 1.94
C MET A 52 -14.80 5.35 3.33
N ILE A 53 -13.93 5.89 4.19
CA ILE A 53 -14.31 6.38 5.52
C ILE A 53 -15.32 7.53 5.42
N GLN A 54 -15.10 8.49 4.50
CA GLN A 54 -16.05 9.60 4.29
C GLN A 54 -17.42 9.13 3.79
N LEU A 55 -17.46 8.14 2.90
CA LEU A 55 -18.72 7.55 2.45
C LEU A 55 -19.43 6.79 3.57
N ILE A 56 -18.64 6.12 4.43
CA ILE A 56 -19.14 5.48 5.64
C ILE A 56 -19.69 6.53 6.62
N GLU A 57 -19.08 7.71 6.79
CA GLU A 57 -19.63 8.77 7.65
C GLU A 57 -21.02 9.24 7.22
N ALA A 58 -21.35 9.12 5.93
CA ALA A 58 -22.70 9.38 5.42
C ALA A 58 -23.70 8.23 5.70
N GLN A 59 -23.21 7.06 6.14
CA GLN A 59 -23.99 5.86 6.47
C GLN A 59 -23.85 5.54 7.97
N VAL A 60 -24.79 4.79 8.56
CA VAL A 60 -24.76 4.47 10.01
C VAL A 60 -23.86 3.25 10.28
N VAL A 61 -22.67 3.18 9.67
CA VAL A 61 -21.73 2.10 9.94
C VAL A 61 -20.96 2.41 11.23
N GLY A 62 -20.62 1.36 11.99
CA GLY A 62 -19.94 1.49 13.29
C GLY A 62 -18.57 2.17 13.21
N GLU A 63 -18.24 2.96 14.24
CA GLU A 63 -16.96 3.67 14.36
C GLU A 63 -15.75 2.72 14.32
N GLU A 64 -15.90 1.48 14.79
CA GLU A 64 -14.89 0.42 14.75
C GLU A 64 -14.37 0.15 13.33
N VAL A 65 -15.26 0.12 12.34
CA VAL A 65 -14.88 -0.11 10.92
C VAL A 65 -14.00 1.04 10.41
N LYS A 66 -14.27 2.27 10.86
CA LYS A 66 -13.48 3.43 10.45
C LYS A 66 -12.08 3.40 11.07
N ASP A 67 -11.99 3.02 12.34
CA ASP A 67 -10.71 2.94 13.03
C ASP A 67 -9.82 1.84 12.44
N ASP A 68 -10.38 0.68 12.12
CA ASP A 68 -9.66 -0.39 11.41
C ASP A 68 -9.15 0.09 10.04
N LEU A 69 -9.98 0.80 9.27
CA LEU A 69 -9.57 1.36 7.98
C LEU A 69 -8.46 2.43 8.14
N ARG A 70 -8.54 3.28 9.16
CA ARG A 70 -7.48 4.28 9.46
C ARG A 70 -6.17 3.60 9.84
N GLU A 71 -6.23 2.53 10.63
CA GLU A 71 -5.06 1.74 11.01
C GLU A 71 -4.38 1.12 9.78
N ILE A 72 -5.17 0.56 8.86
CA ILE A 72 -4.61 0.00 7.62
C ILE A 72 -3.97 1.10 6.76
N ALA A 73 -4.63 2.26 6.62
CA ALA A 73 -4.05 3.39 5.88
C ALA A 73 -2.72 3.86 6.49
N GLN A 74 -2.64 3.94 7.82
CA GLN A 74 -1.39 4.26 8.51
C GLN A 74 -0.31 3.20 8.25
N SER A 75 -0.66 1.91 8.35
CA SER A 75 0.26 0.79 8.10
C SER A 75 0.85 0.83 6.69
N VAL A 76 0.03 1.17 5.68
CA VAL A 76 0.47 1.37 4.28
C VAL A 76 1.46 2.53 4.16
N MET A 77 1.27 3.62 4.89
CA MET A 77 2.22 4.73 4.90
C MET A 77 3.54 4.37 5.61
N ASP A 78 3.48 3.48 6.61
CA ASP A 78 4.64 3.06 7.40
C ASP A 78 5.49 1.98 6.73
N GLY A 79 5.01 1.34 5.66
CA GLY A 79 5.82 0.39 4.89
C GLY A 79 5.13 -0.92 4.55
N GLU A 80 3.92 -1.17 5.05
CA GLU A 80 3.17 -2.41 4.78
C GLU A 80 3.01 -2.68 3.28
N ALA A 81 3.00 -3.96 2.89
CA ALA A 81 2.81 -4.34 1.50
C ALA A 81 1.38 -4.03 1.04
N ILE A 82 1.25 -3.41 -0.13
CA ILE A 82 -0.06 -3.00 -0.70
C ILE A 82 -1.00 -4.20 -0.88
N SER A 83 -0.48 -5.39 -1.20
CA SER A 83 -1.29 -6.61 -1.33
C SER A 83 -1.95 -7.01 -0.02
N GLU A 84 -1.18 -6.99 1.08
CA GLU A 84 -1.66 -7.35 2.41
C GLU A 84 -2.70 -6.33 2.91
N ALA A 85 -2.44 -5.04 2.71
CA ALA A 85 -3.38 -3.99 3.05
C ALA A 85 -4.72 -4.13 2.30
N ARG A 86 -4.70 -4.50 1.01
CA ARG A 86 -5.93 -4.73 0.21
C ARG A 86 -6.76 -5.89 0.74
N GLU A 87 -6.11 -6.96 1.17
CA GLU A 87 -6.78 -8.11 1.77
C GLU A 87 -7.47 -7.71 3.08
N ARG A 88 -6.75 -7.00 3.95
CA ARG A 88 -7.29 -6.46 5.22
C ARG A 88 -8.49 -5.53 5.00
N ILE A 89 -8.38 -4.58 4.07
CA ILE A 89 -9.49 -3.67 3.72
C ILE A 89 -10.72 -4.48 3.28
N SER A 90 -10.51 -5.49 2.42
CA SER A 90 -11.60 -6.33 1.92
C SER A 90 -12.28 -7.11 3.06
N GLU A 91 -11.50 -7.60 4.02
CA GLU A 91 -12.03 -8.29 5.19
C GLU A 91 -12.84 -7.37 6.09
N VAL A 92 -12.32 -6.18 6.42
CA VAL A 92 -13.03 -5.17 7.22
C VAL A 92 -14.37 -4.82 6.58
N CYS A 93 -14.38 -4.53 5.27
CA CYS A 93 -15.63 -4.22 4.56
C CYS A 93 -16.61 -5.40 4.53
N ARG A 94 -16.13 -6.64 4.37
CA ARG A 94 -16.98 -7.84 4.39
C ARG A 94 -17.64 -8.05 5.76
N LEU A 95 -16.91 -7.80 6.85
CA LEU A 95 -17.43 -7.93 8.21
C LEU A 95 -18.46 -6.84 8.53
N ALA A 96 -18.23 -5.62 8.04
CA ALA A 96 -19.18 -4.52 8.16
C ALA A 96 -20.53 -4.83 7.50
N ASP A 97 -20.51 -5.32 6.26
CA ASP A 97 -21.71 -5.69 5.50
C ASP A 97 -22.52 -6.82 6.18
N GLN A 98 -21.82 -7.81 6.75
CA GLN A 98 -22.47 -8.89 7.51
C GLN A 98 -23.09 -8.43 8.83
N SER A 99 -22.56 -7.35 9.42
CA SER A 99 -23.06 -6.80 10.68
C SER A 99 -24.34 -5.99 10.47
N ASP A 100 -24.45 -5.27 9.35
CA ASP A 100 -25.68 -4.55 8.98
C ASP A 100 -26.82 -5.48 8.59
N GLN A 101 -26.56 -6.64 7.95
CA GLN A 101 -27.60 -7.62 7.62
C GLN A 101 -28.22 -8.34 8.83
N ARG A 102 -27.58 -8.26 10.01
CA ARG A 102 -28.07 -8.90 11.26
C ARG A 102 -28.85 -7.95 12.17
N ARG A 103 -28.93 -6.66 11.82
CA ARG A 103 -29.75 -5.66 12.51
C ARG A 103 -31.12 -5.51 11.85
#